data_AF-A0A5M9QWT4-F1
#
_entry.id   AF-A0A5M9QWT4-F1
#
_cell.length_a   1.000
_cell.length_b   1.000
_cell.length_c   1.000
_cell.angle_alpha   90.00
_cell.angle_beta   90.00
_cell.angle_gamma   90.00
#
_symmetry.space_group_name_H-M   'P 1'
#
loop_
_entity.id
_entity.type
_entity.pdbx_description
1 polymer ?
#
loop_
_entity_poly.entity_id
_entity_poly.type
_entity_poly.pdbx_seq_one_letter_code
_entity_poly.pdbx_strand_id
1 'polypeptide(L)' 'MKIYFLIVCTALLNIFLLCFLTPTLFSAKSDFGVLGALIVVFFIVPVVTIDCFKQIKKWSVR' A
#
# COMPACT_ATOMS: atom_id res chain seq x y z
N MET A 1 -9.93 12.01 15.51
CA MET A 1 -8.51 12.15 15.10
C MET A 1 -7.86 10.85 14.64
N LYS A 2 -8.00 9.72 15.36
CA LYS A 2 -7.33 8.45 15.01
C LYS A 2 -7.67 7.91 13.61
N ILE A 3 -8.92 8.05 13.16
CA ILE A 3 -9.37 7.60 11.83
C ILE A 3 -8.71 8.43 10.70
N TYR A 4 -8.70 9.76 10.81
CA TYR A 4 -8.06 10.64 9.83
C TYR A 4 -6.57 10.38 9.72
N PHE A 5 -5.89 10.14 10.85
CA PHE A 5 -4.48 9.78 10.87
C PHE A 5 -4.22 8.45 10.14
N LEU A 6 -5.05 7.42 10.41
CA LEU A 6 -4.94 6.12 9.73
C LEU A 6 -5.10 6.27 8.21
N ILE A 7 -6.13 6.99 7.75
CA ILE A 7 -6.40 7.23 6.34
C ILE A 7 -5.21 7.95 5.66
N VAL A 8 -4.68 9.00 6.30
CA VAL A 8 -3.55 9.77 5.75
C VAL A 8 -2.28 8.91 5.67
N CYS A 9 -1.97 8.12 6.71
CA CYS A 9 -0.83 7.20 6.69
C CYS A 9 -0.97 6.13 5.61
N THR A 10 -2.17 5.54 5.44
CA THR A 10 -2.42 4.54 4.39
C THR A 10 -2.30 5.14 3.00
N ALA A 11 -2.82 6.36 2.79
CA ALA A 11 -2.69 7.07 1.51
C ALA A 11 -1.23 7.37 1.18
N LEU A 12 -0.46 7.89 2.14
CA LEU A 12 0.99 8.15 1.98
C LEU A 12 1.76 6.86 1.65
N LEU A 13 1.45 5.76 2.35
CA LEU A 13 2.09 4.47 2.12
C LEU A 13 1.79 3.93 0.71
N ASN A 14 0.53 4.00 0.26
CA ASN A 14 0.15 3.58 -1.08
C ASN A 14 0.81 4.44 -2.16
N ILE A 15 0.90 5.76 -1.97
CA ILE A 15 1.61 6.66 -2.89
C ILE A 15 3.09 6.29 -2.96
N PHE A 16 3.73 6.03 -1.82
CA PHE A 16 5.14 5.60 -1.79
C PHE A 16 5.36 4.28 -2.52
N LEU A 17 4.50 3.27 -2.27
CA LEU A 17 4.60 1.96 -2.89
C LEU A 17 4.43 2.05 -4.42
N LEU A 18 3.47 2.83 -4.91
CA LEU A 18 3.14 2.93 -6.34
C LEU A 18 4.04 3.89 -7.11
N CYS A 19 4.40 5.04 -6.54
CA CYS A 19 5.13 6.09 -7.26
C CYS A 19 6.65 6.05 -7.07
N PHE A 20 7.14 5.37 -6.02
CA PHE A 20 8.59 5.27 -5.76
C PHE A 20 9.09 3.83 -5.78
N LEU A 21 8.48 2.92 -5.01
CA LEU A 21 9.00 1.55 -4.89
C LEU A 21 8.78 0.73 -6.16
N THR A 22 7.58 0.80 -6.74
CA THR A 22 7.24 0.02 -7.94
C THR A 22 8.10 0.44 -9.16
N PRO A 23 8.29 1.74 -9.47
CA PRO A 23 9.14 2.17 -10.58
C PRO A 23 10.62 1.85 -10.38
N THR A 24 11.12 1.94 -9.14
CA THR A 24 12.53 1.57 -8.86
C THR A 24 12.76 0.07 -9.03
N LEU A 25 11.80 -0.75 -8.62
CA LEU A 25 11.84 -2.20 -8.85
C LEU A 25 11.77 -2.57 -10.34
N PHE A 26 10.93 -1.89 -11.14
CA PHE A 26 10.93 -2.05 -12.60
C PHE A 26 12.23 -1.56 -13.26
N SER A 27 12.84 -0.51 -12.72
CA SER A 27 14.09 0.07 -13.22
C SER A 27 15.32 -0.82 -12.97
N ALA A 28 15.25 -1.73 -12.00
CA ALA A 28 16.36 -2.62 -11.64
C ALA A 28 16.74 -3.63 -12.76
N LYS A 29 16.02 -3.66 -13.90
CA LYS A 29 16.26 -4.52 -15.08
C LYS A 29 16.58 -5.98 -14.74
N SER A 30 16.02 -6.47 -13.64
CA SER A 30 16.15 -7.85 -13.19
C SER A 30 14.77 -8.48 -13.14
N ASP A 31 14.67 -9.76 -13.52
CA ASP A 31 13.41 -10.50 -13.47
C ASP A 31 12.82 -10.50 -12.06
N PHE A 32 13.68 -10.56 -11.04
CA PHE A 32 13.29 -10.44 -9.63
C PHE A 32 12.73 -9.06 -9.26
N GLY A 33 13.26 -7.98 -9.85
CA GLY A 33 12.73 -6.62 -9.64
C GLY A 33 11.33 -6.48 -10.21
N VAL A 34 11.09 -6.98 -11.42
CA VAL A 34 9.77 -7.01 -12.06
C VAL A 34 8.77 -7.84 -11.24
N LEU A 35 9.19 -9.02 -10.77
CA LEU A 35 8.35 -9.89 -9.94
C LEU A 35 8.01 -9.23 -8.60
N GLY A 36 8.98 -8.56 -7.98
CA GLY A 36 8.76 -7.77 -6.76
C GLY A 36 7.77 -6.62 -6.98
N ALA A 37 7.88 -5.89 -8.09
CA ALA A 37 6.97 -4.81 -8.44
C ALA A 37 5.52 -5.32 -8.61
N LEU A 38 5.34 -6.46 -9.29
CA LEU A 38 4.04 -7.09 -9.47
C LEU A 38 3.44 -7.53 -8.11
N ILE A 39 4.25 -8.11 -7.22
CA ILE A 39 3.79 -8.50 -5.88
C ILE A 39 3.32 -7.27 -5.09
N VAL A 40 4.08 -6.17 -5.15
CA VAL A 40 3.71 -4.92 -4.46
C VAL A 40 2.37 -4.39 -4.96
N VAL A 41 2.17 -4.32 -6.27
CA VAL A 41 0.96 -3.77 -6.89
C VAL A 41 -0.25 -4.68 -6.67
N PHE A 42 -0.12 -5.99 -6.89
CA PHE A 42 -1.25 -6.91 -6.88
C PHE A 42 -1.59 -7.48 -5.51
N PHE A 43 -0.66 -7.49 -4.55
CA PHE A 43 -0.88 -8.08 -3.24
C PHE A 43 -0.74 -7.05 -2.11
N ILE A 44 0.37 -6.32 -2.05
CA ILE A 44 0.67 -5.48 -0.88
C ILE A 44 -0.29 -4.28 -0.80
N VAL A 45 -0.43 -3.52 -1.90
CA VAL A 45 -1.34 -2.35 -1.96
C VAL A 45 -2.80 -2.72 -1.61
N PRO A 46 -3.41 -3.76 -2.20
CA PRO A 46 -4.79 -4.12 -1.86
C PRO A 46 -4.92 -4.66 -0.43
N VAL A 47 -3.96 -5.43 0.09
CA VAL A 47 -4.00 -5.92 1.49
C VAL A 47 -3.95 -4.76 2.48
N VAL A 48 -3.04 -3.81 2.28
CA VAL A 48 -2.92 -2.61 3.11
C VAL A 48 -4.20 -1.78 3.08
N THR A 49 -4.80 -1.65 1.90
CA THR A 49 -6.06 -0.91 1.71
C THR A 49 -7.23 -1.60 2.43
N ILE A 50 -7.36 -2.92 2.28
CA ILE A 50 -8.40 -3.71 2.95
C ILE A 50 -8.24 -3.69 4.47
N ASP A 51 -7.01 -3.80 4.98
CA ASP A 51 -6.76 -3.74 6.42
C ASP A 51 -7.14 -2.37 7.00
N CYS A 52 -6.80 -1.29 6.30
CA CYS A 52 -7.24 0.06 6.66
C CYS A 52 -8.77 0.15 6.74
N PHE A 53 -9.51 -0.34 5.73
CA PHE A 53 -10.98 -0.36 5.77
C PHE A 53 -11.54 -1.17 6.94
N LYS A 54 -10.93 -2.33 7.27
CA LYS A 54 -11.34 -3.15 8.42
C LYS A 54 -11.14 -2.39 9.74
N GLN A 55 -10.03 -1.68 9.90
CA GLN A 55 -9.75 -0.88 11.09
C GLN A 55 -10.70 0.32 11.22
N ILE A 56 -10.99 1.01 10.12
CA ILE A 56 -11.98 2.10 10.10
C ILE A 56 -13.35 1.59 10.55
N LYS A 57 -13.83 0.46 9.99
CA LYS A 57 -15.11 -0.14 10.37
C LYS A 57 -15.12 -0.55 11.84
N LYS A 58 -14.04 -1.16 12.34
CA LYS A 58 -13.91 -1.58 13.75
C LYS A 58 -13.94 -0.39 14.71
N TRP A 59 -13.40 0.75 14.32
CA TRP A 59 -13.36 1.95 15.16
C TRP A 59 -14.60 2.83 15.02
N SER A 60 -15.35 2.71 13.93
CA SER A 60 -16.62 3.43 13.73
C SER A 60 -17.80 2.79 14.46
N VAL A 61 -17.72 1.50 14.79
CA VAL A 61 -18.81 0.75 15.48
C VAL A 61 -18.67 0.79 17.00
N ARG A 62 -17.53 1.27 17.52
CA ARG A 62 -17.31 1.57 18.95
C ARG A 62 -17.56 3.04 19.23
#